data_AF-A0AAV2NHR9-F1
#
_entry.id   AF-A0AAV2NHR9-F1
#
_cell.length_a   1.000
_cell.length_b   1.000
_cell.length_c   1.000
_cell.angle_alpha   90.00
_cell.angle_beta   90.00
_cell.angle_gamma   90.00
#
_symmetry.space_group_name_H-M   'P 1'
#
loop_
_entity.id
_entity.type
_entity.pdbx_description
1 polymer ?
#
loop_
_entity_poly.entity_id
_entity_poly.type
_entity_poly.pdbx_seq_one_letter_code
_entity_poly.pdbx_strand_id
1 'polypeptide(L)'
;MQKQKEEMEKCSKDSEELYIVNEFKTILDVLISEISKLKNLKTDSELTEKIIKENLSAIKAQLQTLTYDMTKTNLITLQAELEKKNKEIQELQNKLKPADLEWEKFKNENKILKNTCRELETLNYKISSNLKTAHNKIIVLKGNIRVFCRVCPRTPKEIEQMKALCSINFIDKCTIEVGNGSDAVNCNGNLRAETKKFSFDKVFASKASQDMEAAYQVYFNMEMQEEDAVKEEDAVQSTSEKTPKKYLCEVCNFGTDYNSNFHRHERSPSHKKKVEQYKMKTTIEISTTQKQKKNLTKRLKESEELCTVNKFKDKCKTQEVLISE
;
A
#
# COMPACT_ATOMS: atom_id res chain seq x y z
N MET A 1 91.87 98.65 37.62
CA MET A 1 90.60 98.73 36.87
C MET A 1 90.51 97.67 35.76
N GLN A 2 91.54 97.46 34.91
CA GLN A 2 91.49 96.44 33.84
C GLN A 2 91.48 94.98 34.35
N LYS A 3 92.34 94.65 35.33
CA LYS A 3 92.54 93.28 35.85
C LYS A 3 91.33 92.71 36.62
N GLN A 4 90.60 93.56 37.36
CA GLN A 4 89.38 93.16 38.07
C GLN A 4 88.19 92.89 37.14
N LYS A 5 88.20 93.47 35.94
CA LYS A 5 87.14 93.26 34.95
C LYS A 5 87.31 91.92 34.23
N GLU A 6 88.55 91.54 33.93
CA GLU A 6 88.90 90.24 33.35
C GLU A 6 88.65 89.07 34.31
N GLU A 7 88.91 89.23 35.61
CA GLU A 7 88.64 88.19 36.62
C GLU A 7 87.13 87.99 36.88
N MET A 8 86.32 89.07 36.87
CA MET A 8 84.86 88.94 36.94
C MET A 8 84.26 88.29 35.69
N GLU A 9 84.76 88.63 34.51
CA GLU A 9 84.24 88.07 33.26
C GLU A 9 84.62 86.58 33.10
N LYS A 10 85.76 86.16 33.65
CA LYS A 10 86.15 84.75 33.75
C LYS A 10 85.29 83.98 34.77
N CYS A 11 85.05 84.55 35.94
CA CYS A 11 84.18 83.96 36.96
C CYS A 11 82.73 83.80 36.48
N SER A 12 82.22 84.74 35.68
CA SER A 12 80.90 84.65 35.05
C SER A 12 80.82 83.52 34.03
N LYS A 13 81.86 83.34 33.20
CA LYS A 13 81.92 82.27 32.17
C LYS A 13 82.06 80.89 32.80
N ASP A 14 82.90 80.76 33.84
CA ASP A 14 83.07 79.49 34.56
C ASP A 14 81.78 79.06 35.29
N SER A 15 80.98 80.03 35.78
CA SER A 15 79.67 79.76 36.39
C SER A 15 78.61 79.33 35.36
N GLU A 16 78.59 79.94 34.18
CA GLU A 16 77.69 79.54 33.09
C GLU A 16 78.08 78.15 32.54
N GLU A 17 79.37 77.87 32.37
CA GLU A 17 79.85 76.53 32.00
C GLU A 17 79.47 75.47 33.03
N LEU A 18 79.61 75.77 34.33
CA LEU A 18 79.24 74.84 35.39
C LEU A 18 77.74 74.56 35.41
N TYR A 19 76.90 75.58 35.16
CA TYR A 19 75.45 75.42 35.06
C TYR A 19 75.08 74.50 33.88
N ILE A 20 75.67 74.76 32.71
CA ILE A 20 75.47 73.95 31.50
C ILE A 20 75.91 72.50 31.72
N VAL A 21 77.09 72.28 32.35
CA VAL A 21 77.59 70.94 32.66
C VAL A 21 76.67 70.18 33.60
N ASN A 22 76.11 70.85 34.62
CA ASN A 22 75.20 70.22 35.56
C ASN A 22 73.86 69.88 34.91
N GLU A 23 73.36 70.75 34.03
CA GLU A 23 72.15 70.51 33.23
C GLU A 23 72.35 69.30 32.30
N PHE A 24 73.47 69.25 31.55
CA PHE A 24 73.82 68.08 30.74
C PHE A 24 73.96 66.80 31.56
N LYS A 25 74.52 66.87 32.77
CA LYS A 25 74.64 65.71 33.66
C LYS A 25 73.27 65.19 34.10
N THR A 26 72.35 66.08 34.49
CA THR A 26 70.99 65.67 34.85
C THR A 26 70.24 65.05 33.67
N ILE A 27 70.39 65.60 32.46
CA ILE A 27 69.82 65.01 31.24
C ILE A 27 70.43 63.62 30.98
N LEU A 28 71.74 63.47 31.14
CA LEU A 28 72.44 62.20 30.94
C LEU A 28 71.95 61.13 31.92
N ASP A 29 71.80 61.46 33.21
CA ASP A 29 71.29 60.53 34.22
C ASP A 29 69.84 60.11 33.93
N VAL A 30 68.99 61.03 33.47
CA VAL A 30 67.62 60.73 33.03
C VAL A 30 67.64 59.78 31.83
N LEU A 31 68.48 60.04 30.82
CA LEU A 31 68.61 59.18 29.65
C LEU A 31 69.10 57.77 30.02
N ILE A 32 70.07 57.65 30.93
CA ILE A 32 70.55 56.35 31.42
C ILE A 32 69.44 55.58 32.15
N SER A 33 68.65 56.27 32.97
CA SER A 33 67.49 55.68 33.66
C SER A 33 66.46 55.16 32.66
N GLU A 34 66.12 55.95 31.65
CA GLU A 34 65.13 55.60 30.63
C GLU A 34 65.60 54.42 29.76
N ILE A 35 66.89 54.41 29.37
CA ILE A 35 67.51 53.28 28.65
C ILE A 35 67.43 52.00 29.48
N SER A 36 67.65 52.09 30.79
CA SER A 36 67.57 50.93 31.69
C SER A 36 66.14 50.40 31.79
N LYS A 37 65.13 51.27 31.90
CA LYS A 37 63.72 50.87 31.87
C LYS A 37 63.35 50.19 30.55
N LEU A 38 63.77 50.76 29.42
CA LEU A 38 63.50 50.21 28.08
C LEU A 38 64.14 48.83 27.89
N LYS A 39 65.35 48.61 28.43
CA LYS A 39 65.99 47.28 28.42
C LYS A 39 65.17 46.24 29.19
N ASN A 40 64.71 46.59 30.39
CA ASN A 40 63.91 45.68 31.22
C ASN A 40 62.54 45.37 30.57
N LEU A 41 61.88 46.39 30.02
CA LEU A 41 60.62 46.20 29.27
C LEU A 41 60.82 45.30 28.05
N LYS A 42 61.96 45.42 27.37
CA LYS A 42 62.28 44.56 26.23
C LYS A 42 62.49 43.11 26.66
N THR A 43 63.22 42.86 27.74
CA THR A 43 63.42 41.49 28.26
C THR A 43 62.11 40.86 28.75
N ASP A 44 61.24 41.64 29.39
CA ASP A 44 59.92 41.17 29.83
C ASP A 44 59.00 40.85 28.63
N SER A 45 59.06 41.67 27.58
CA SER A 45 58.35 41.41 26.31
C SER A 45 58.84 40.12 25.63
N GLU A 46 60.15 39.85 25.63
CA GLU A 46 60.72 38.64 25.04
C GLU A 46 60.34 37.38 25.85
N LEU A 47 60.34 37.49 27.19
CA LEU A 47 59.94 36.39 28.07
C LEU A 47 58.45 36.06 27.93
N THR A 48 57.59 37.08 27.86
CA THR A 48 56.15 36.91 27.65
C THR A 48 55.84 36.30 26.28
N GLU A 49 56.53 36.72 25.22
CA GLU A 49 56.37 36.12 23.89
C GLU A 49 56.72 34.62 23.89
N LYS A 50 57.78 34.24 24.60
CA LYS A 50 58.20 32.84 24.74
C LYS A 50 57.15 32.00 25.48
N ILE A 51 56.65 32.50 26.61
CA ILE A 51 55.59 31.84 27.39
C ILE A 51 54.32 31.67 26.55
N ILE A 52 53.94 32.70 25.77
CA ILE A 52 52.77 32.64 24.89
C ILE A 52 52.95 31.54 23.84
N LYS A 53 54.12 31.44 23.20
CA LYS A 53 54.40 30.42 22.18
C LYS A 53 54.34 29.00 22.77
N GLU A 54 54.91 28.79 23.95
CA GLU A 54 54.86 27.50 24.65
C GLU A 54 53.42 27.12 25.00
N ASN A 55 52.64 28.05 25.57
CA ASN A 55 51.22 27.81 25.86
C ASN A 55 50.39 27.53 24.59
N LEU A 56 50.65 28.25 23.50
CA LEU A 56 50.00 28.01 22.21
C LEU A 56 50.27 26.60 21.68
N SER A 57 51.52 26.12 21.81
CA SER A 57 51.90 24.78 21.40
C SER A 57 51.21 23.70 22.24
N ALA A 58 51.11 23.91 23.56
CA ALA A 58 50.45 22.99 24.48
C ALA A 58 48.93 22.91 24.22
N ILE A 59 48.26 24.06 24.05
CA ILE A 59 46.82 24.12 23.72
C ILE A 59 46.55 23.42 22.38
N LYS A 60 47.41 23.65 21.37
CA LYS A 60 47.27 23.01 20.06
C LYS A 60 47.37 21.48 20.14
N ALA A 61 48.31 20.96 20.94
CA ALA A 61 48.45 19.53 21.16
C ALA A 61 47.23 18.95 21.90
N GLN A 62 46.74 19.63 22.94
CA GLN A 62 45.53 19.19 23.67
C GLN A 62 44.29 19.15 22.77
N LEU A 63 44.10 20.16 21.91
CA LEU A 63 43.00 20.19 20.95
C LEU A 63 43.08 19.04 19.95
N GLN A 64 44.28 18.70 19.47
CA GLN A 64 44.46 17.55 18.57
C GLN A 64 44.08 16.23 19.25
N THR A 65 44.54 16.00 20.47
CA THR A 65 44.21 14.79 21.23
C THR A 65 42.71 14.68 21.49
N LEU A 66 42.09 15.76 21.98
CA LEU A 66 40.65 15.77 22.27
C LEU A 66 39.82 15.53 21.00
N THR A 67 40.23 16.12 19.87
CA THR A 67 39.57 15.90 18.57
C THR A 67 39.68 14.45 18.14
N TYR A 68 40.88 13.85 18.25
CA TYR A 68 41.10 12.45 17.89
C TYR A 68 40.24 11.51 18.75
N ASP A 69 40.27 11.66 20.07
CA ASP A 69 39.51 10.80 20.98
C ASP A 69 38.00 10.88 20.72
N MET A 70 37.48 12.11 20.51
CA MET A 70 36.07 12.32 20.18
C MET A 70 35.68 11.71 18.83
N THR A 71 36.53 11.81 17.82
CA THR A 71 36.25 11.14 16.52
C THR A 71 36.28 9.62 16.64
N LYS A 72 37.20 9.07 17.44
CA LYS A 72 37.33 7.63 17.66
C LYS A 72 36.11 7.05 18.38
N THR A 73 35.64 7.72 19.43
CA THR A 73 34.44 7.28 20.17
C THR A 73 33.19 7.35 19.31
N ASN A 74 33.04 8.41 18.50
CA ASN A 74 31.95 8.52 17.53
C ASN A 74 31.98 7.40 16.47
N LEU A 75 33.17 7.00 16.02
CA LEU A 75 33.31 5.95 15.02
C LEU A 75 32.93 4.57 15.58
N ILE A 76 33.36 4.27 16.81
CA ILE A 76 33.03 3.02 17.50
C ILE A 76 31.52 2.93 17.79
N THR A 77 30.91 4.02 18.24
CA THR A 77 29.46 4.06 18.53
C THR A 77 28.64 3.85 17.26
N LEU A 78 28.97 4.55 16.17
CA LEU A 78 28.31 4.36 14.87
C LEU A 78 28.48 2.93 14.32
N GLN A 79 29.66 2.31 14.51
CA GLN A 79 29.88 0.93 14.11
C GLN A 79 28.97 -0.04 14.88
N ALA A 80 28.84 0.13 16.20
CA ALA A 80 27.96 -0.69 17.02
C ALA A 80 26.48 -0.53 16.63
N GLU A 81 26.05 0.70 16.33
CA GLU A 81 24.69 0.97 15.85
C GLU A 81 24.41 0.32 14.50
N LEU A 82 25.37 0.40 13.56
CA LEU A 82 25.27 -0.24 12.26
C LEU A 82 25.14 -1.76 12.39
N GLU A 83 25.92 -2.36 13.27
CA GLU A 83 25.91 -3.80 13.51
C GLU A 83 24.59 -4.27 14.14
N LYS A 84 24.05 -3.48 15.08
CA LYS A 84 22.71 -3.70 15.64
C LYS A 84 21.63 -3.64 14.56
N LYS A 85 21.67 -2.61 13.71
CA LYS A 85 20.69 -2.45 12.61
C LYS A 85 20.77 -3.59 11.60
N ASN A 86 21.97 -4.07 11.29
CA ASN A 86 22.15 -5.23 10.40
C ASN A 86 21.53 -6.52 10.97
N LYS A 87 21.67 -6.75 12.29
CA LYS A 87 21.01 -7.89 12.96
C LYS A 87 19.48 -7.77 12.89
N GLU A 88 18.92 -6.59 13.16
CA GLU A 88 17.48 -6.33 13.02
C GLU A 88 16.97 -6.60 11.59
N ILE A 89 17.71 -6.15 10.57
CA ILE A 89 17.36 -6.40 9.16
C ILE A 89 17.37 -7.89 8.84
N GLN A 90 18.38 -8.63 9.33
CA GLN A 90 18.51 -10.06 9.07
C GLN A 90 17.37 -10.87 9.72
N GLU A 91 16.96 -10.51 10.94
CA GLU A 91 15.81 -11.11 11.61
C GLU A 91 14.50 -10.87 10.83
N LEU A 92 14.29 -9.65 10.36
CA LEU A 92 13.12 -9.31 9.56
C LEU A 92 13.11 -10.06 8.21
N GLN A 93 14.26 -10.18 7.55
CA GLN A 93 14.39 -10.97 6.32
C GLN A 93 14.08 -12.45 6.54
N ASN A 94 14.50 -13.01 7.68
CA ASN A 94 14.21 -14.41 8.03
C ASN A 94 12.73 -14.64 8.32
N LYS A 95 12.01 -13.64 8.85
CA LYS A 95 10.55 -13.69 9.05
C LYS A 95 9.76 -13.48 7.75
N LEU A 96 10.29 -12.69 6.81
CA LEU A 96 9.60 -12.39 5.54
C LEU A 96 9.59 -13.58 4.57
N LYS A 97 10.72 -14.30 4.44
CA LYS A 97 10.86 -15.45 3.54
C LYS A 97 9.76 -16.54 3.70
N PRO A 98 9.44 -17.03 4.91
CA PRO A 98 8.39 -18.04 5.06
C PRO A 98 6.99 -17.47 4.78
N ALA A 99 6.74 -16.21 5.11
CA ALA A 99 5.46 -15.55 4.82
C ALA A 99 5.23 -15.41 3.30
N ASP A 100 6.27 -15.08 2.53
CA ASP A 100 6.19 -15.03 1.06
C ASP A 100 5.88 -16.41 0.47
N LEU A 101 6.48 -17.48 1.01
CA LEU A 101 6.23 -18.84 0.57
C LEU A 101 4.79 -19.29 0.87
N GLU A 102 4.28 -18.93 2.05
CA GLU A 102 2.90 -19.22 2.45
C GLU A 102 1.89 -18.45 1.60
N TRP A 103 2.18 -17.18 1.31
CA TRP A 103 1.34 -16.37 0.44
C TRP A 103 1.23 -16.94 -0.98
N GLU A 104 2.34 -17.41 -1.57
CA GLU A 104 2.29 -18.06 -2.88
C GLU A 104 1.52 -19.40 -2.85
N LYS A 105 1.60 -20.17 -1.76
CA LYS A 105 0.76 -21.38 -1.59
C LYS A 105 -0.72 -21.02 -1.57
N PHE A 106 -1.11 -20.08 -0.70
CA PHE A 106 -2.50 -19.64 -0.57
C PHE A 106 -3.06 -19.06 -1.87
N LYS A 107 -2.23 -18.32 -2.62
CA LYS A 107 -2.59 -17.77 -3.93
C LYS A 107 -2.83 -18.86 -4.97
N ASN A 108 -1.99 -19.90 -4.99
CA ASN A 108 -2.17 -21.05 -5.88
C ASN A 108 -3.43 -21.85 -5.53
N GLU A 109 -3.68 -22.12 -4.24
CA GLU A 109 -4.90 -22.79 -3.78
C GLU A 109 -6.16 -22.01 -4.17
N ASN A 110 -6.18 -20.69 -3.95
CA ASN A 110 -7.30 -19.85 -4.39
C ASN A 110 -7.53 -19.88 -5.90
N LYS A 111 -6.46 -19.97 -6.70
CA LYS A 111 -6.57 -20.08 -8.15
C LYS A 111 -7.22 -21.41 -8.55
N ILE A 112 -6.80 -22.51 -7.93
CA ILE A 112 -7.38 -23.83 -8.16
C ILE A 112 -8.85 -23.83 -7.77
N LEU A 113 -9.16 -23.37 -6.56
CA LEU A 113 -10.54 -23.36 -6.03
C LEU A 113 -11.48 -22.54 -6.92
N LYS A 114 -11.03 -21.36 -7.39
CA LYS A 114 -11.81 -20.54 -8.33
C LYS A 114 -12.08 -21.24 -9.66
N ASN A 115 -11.11 -21.99 -10.18
CA ASN A 115 -11.31 -22.74 -11.42
C ASN A 115 -12.31 -23.88 -11.22
N THR A 116 -12.18 -24.64 -10.13
CA THR A 116 -13.12 -25.71 -9.78
C THR A 116 -14.54 -25.17 -9.59
N CYS A 117 -14.72 -24.01 -8.95
CA CYS A 117 -16.04 -23.37 -8.84
C CYS A 117 -16.66 -23.09 -10.23
N ARG A 118 -15.89 -22.51 -11.17
CA ARG A 118 -16.37 -22.24 -12.53
C ARG A 118 -16.73 -23.51 -13.30
N GLU A 119 -15.93 -24.56 -13.13
CA GLU A 119 -16.18 -25.87 -13.75
C GLU A 119 -17.47 -26.50 -13.22
N LEU A 120 -17.67 -26.47 -11.90
CA LEU A 120 -18.87 -26.96 -11.25
C LEU A 120 -20.12 -26.17 -11.66
N GLU A 121 -20.02 -24.84 -11.75
CA GLU A 121 -21.10 -23.98 -12.25
C GLU A 121 -21.47 -24.34 -13.69
N THR A 122 -20.47 -24.53 -14.57
CA THR A 122 -20.67 -24.93 -15.96
C THR A 122 -21.35 -26.30 -16.07
N LEU A 123 -20.90 -27.26 -15.24
CA LEU A 123 -21.50 -28.59 -15.20
C LEU A 123 -22.94 -28.56 -14.69
N ASN A 124 -23.19 -27.78 -13.64
CA ASN A 124 -24.53 -27.61 -13.07
C ASN A 124 -25.51 -26.98 -14.08
N TYR A 125 -25.03 -26.00 -14.87
CA TYR A 125 -25.79 -25.42 -15.96
C TYR A 125 -26.16 -26.48 -17.02
N LYS A 126 -25.18 -27.28 -17.48
CA LYS A 126 -25.41 -28.36 -18.46
C LYS A 126 -26.41 -29.40 -17.94
N ILE A 127 -26.26 -29.83 -16.69
CA ILE A 127 -27.19 -30.79 -16.06
C ILE A 127 -28.60 -30.18 -15.98
N SER A 128 -28.73 -28.93 -15.56
CA SER A 128 -30.02 -28.25 -15.46
C SER A 128 -30.71 -28.12 -16.83
N SER A 129 -29.94 -27.80 -17.87
CA SER A 129 -30.42 -27.78 -19.26
C SER A 129 -30.91 -29.16 -19.71
N ASN A 130 -30.11 -30.21 -19.48
CA ASN A 130 -30.47 -31.57 -19.86
C ASN A 130 -31.71 -32.07 -19.13
N LEU A 131 -31.83 -31.78 -17.82
CA LEU A 131 -33.01 -32.08 -17.03
C LEU A 131 -34.26 -31.39 -17.60
N LYS A 132 -34.12 -30.15 -18.07
CA LYS A 132 -35.23 -29.43 -18.73
C LYS A 132 -35.67 -30.13 -20.01
N THR A 133 -34.74 -30.45 -20.91
CA THR A 133 -35.04 -31.14 -22.18
C THR A 133 -35.70 -32.49 -21.93
N ALA A 134 -35.17 -33.28 -20.98
CA ALA A 134 -35.75 -34.57 -20.62
C ALA A 134 -37.17 -34.43 -20.04
N HIS A 135 -37.39 -33.45 -19.17
CA HIS A 135 -38.70 -33.17 -18.60
C HIS A 135 -39.73 -32.75 -19.66
N ASN A 136 -39.33 -31.93 -20.63
CA ASN A 136 -40.18 -31.53 -21.75
C ASN A 136 -40.58 -32.75 -22.60
N LYS A 137 -39.61 -33.62 -22.93
CA LYS A 137 -39.89 -34.89 -23.64
C LYS A 137 -40.88 -35.76 -22.87
N ILE A 138 -40.70 -35.91 -21.56
CA ILE A 138 -41.63 -36.67 -20.71
C ILE A 138 -43.04 -36.08 -20.75
N ILE A 139 -43.16 -34.75 -20.70
CA ILE A 139 -44.47 -34.09 -20.76
C ILE A 139 -45.15 -34.33 -22.09
N VAL A 140 -44.46 -34.13 -23.22
CA VAL A 140 -45.02 -34.37 -24.56
C VAL A 140 -45.57 -35.80 -24.66
N LEU A 141 -44.84 -36.77 -24.10
CA LEU A 141 -45.25 -38.17 -24.08
C LEU A 141 -46.45 -38.46 -23.16
N LYS A 142 -46.62 -37.73 -22.05
CA LYS A 142 -47.71 -37.93 -21.08
C LYS A 142 -49.01 -37.21 -21.46
N GLY A 143 -48.95 -36.24 -22.37
CA GLY A 143 -50.10 -35.45 -22.82
C GLY A 143 -49.95 -33.96 -22.54
N ASN A 144 -50.66 -33.14 -23.31
CA ASN A 144 -50.42 -31.69 -23.36
C ASN A 144 -51.05 -30.88 -22.21
N ILE A 145 -51.87 -31.51 -21.36
CA ILE A 145 -52.47 -30.84 -20.21
C ILE A 145 -51.46 -30.82 -19.08
N ARG A 146 -51.20 -29.62 -18.53
CA ARG A 146 -50.25 -29.40 -17.43
C ARG A 146 -50.98 -28.87 -16.21
N VAL A 147 -50.64 -29.41 -15.04
CA VAL A 147 -51.17 -28.98 -13.75
C VAL A 147 -50.01 -28.56 -12.85
N PHE A 148 -49.99 -27.28 -12.49
CA PHE A 148 -49.00 -26.70 -11.59
C PHE A 148 -49.62 -26.35 -10.25
N CYS A 149 -48.85 -26.49 -9.17
CA CYS A 149 -49.26 -26.04 -7.84
C CYS A 149 -48.37 -24.88 -7.38
N ARG A 150 -49.00 -23.80 -6.92
CA ARG A 150 -48.31 -22.65 -6.31
C ARG A 150 -48.79 -22.47 -4.88
N VAL A 151 -47.86 -22.55 -3.94
CA VAL A 151 -48.12 -22.24 -2.54
C VAL A 151 -47.86 -20.76 -2.32
N CYS A 152 -48.90 -19.95 -2.16
CA CYS A 152 -48.73 -18.52 -1.92
C CYS A 152 -48.06 -18.23 -0.56
N PRO A 153 -47.15 -17.24 -0.46
CA PRO A 153 -46.68 -16.75 0.83
C PRO A 153 -47.82 -16.06 1.59
N ARG A 154 -47.68 -16.01 2.91
CA ARG A 154 -48.64 -15.33 3.79
C ARG A 154 -48.66 -13.83 3.48
N THR A 155 -49.86 -13.27 3.42
CA THR A 155 -50.04 -11.83 3.37
C THR A 155 -49.79 -11.21 4.76
N PRO A 156 -49.42 -9.92 4.85
CA PRO A 156 -49.22 -9.24 6.13
C PRO A 156 -50.44 -9.33 7.07
N LYS A 157 -51.65 -9.22 6.51
CA LYS A 157 -52.92 -9.33 7.27
C LYS A 157 -53.12 -10.72 7.89
N GLU A 158 -52.70 -11.78 7.19
CA GLU A 158 -52.80 -13.15 7.68
C GLU A 158 -51.77 -13.46 8.78
N ILE A 159 -50.63 -12.76 8.76
CA ILE A 159 -49.62 -12.85 9.81
C ILE A 159 -50.13 -12.18 11.09
N GLU A 160 -50.72 -10.98 10.97
CA GLU A 160 -51.29 -10.23 12.09
C GLU A 160 -52.47 -10.97 12.76
N GLN A 161 -53.28 -11.69 11.99
CA GLN A 161 -54.46 -12.41 12.49
C GLN A 161 -54.16 -13.77 13.12
N MET A 162 -52.88 -14.19 13.23
CA MET A 162 -52.46 -15.50 13.75
C MET A 162 -53.32 -16.68 13.26
N LYS A 163 -53.74 -16.65 11.99
CA LYS A 163 -54.63 -17.68 11.44
C LYS A 163 -53.93 -19.05 11.49
N ALA A 164 -54.56 -20.03 12.11
CA ALA A 164 -54.07 -21.40 12.15
C ALA A 164 -53.90 -21.93 10.72
N LEU A 165 -52.71 -22.44 10.39
CA LEU A 165 -52.39 -22.93 9.05
C LEU A 165 -52.38 -24.45 8.99
N CYS A 166 -52.67 -24.96 7.80
CA CYS A 166 -52.28 -26.32 7.42
C CYS A 166 -50.75 -26.45 7.32
N SER A 167 -50.23 -27.63 7.63
CA SER A 167 -48.83 -27.97 7.44
C SER A 167 -48.62 -28.38 5.98
N ILE A 168 -47.70 -27.73 5.28
CA ILE A 168 -47.36 -28.06 3.89
C ILE A 168 -45.92 -28.53 3.86
N ASN A 169 -45.71 -29.77 3.43
CA ASN A 169 -44.39 -30.38 3.24
C ASN A 169 -44.11 -30.58 1.74
N PHE A 170 -42.92 -30.18 1.31
CA PHE A 170 -42.46 -30.31 -0.08
C PHE A 170 -41.59 -31.55 -0.20
N ILE A 171 -42.18 -32.67 -0.64
CA ILE A 171 -41.47 -33.96 -0.73
C ILE A 171 -40.42 -33.89 -1.85
N ASP A 172 -40.80 -33.33 -3.01
CA ASP A 172 -39.93 -33.17 -4.16
C ASP A 172 -40.39 -31.97 -5.02
N LYS A 173 -39.90 -31.86 -6.25
CA LYS A 173 -40.22 -30.76 -7.18
C LYS A 173 -41.65 -30.81 -7.75
N CYS A 174 -42.35 -31.94 -7.61
CA CYS A 174 -43.67 -32.20 -8.19
C CYS A 174 -44.72 -32.59 -7.15
N THR A 175 -44.34 -32.89 -5.91
CA THR A 175 -45.23 -33.49 -4.90
C THR A 175 -45.24 -32.70 -3.61
N ILE A 176 -46.43 -32.38 -3.12
CA ILE A 176 -46.66 -31.80 -1.79
C ILE A 176 -47.50 -32.73 -0.93
N GLU A 177 -47.31 -32.58 0.37
CA GLU A 177 -48.13 -33.19 1.40
C GLU A 177 -48.74 -32.09 2.26
N VAL A 178 -50.07 -32.09 2.36
CA VAL A 178 -50.84 -31.12 3.14
C VAL A 178 -51.45 -31.85 4.33
N GLY A 179 -51.05 -31.47 5.54
CA GLY A 179 -51.62 -31.94 6.79
C GLY A 179 -52.46 -30.86 7.46
N ASN A 180 -53.43 -31.29 8.27
CA ASN A 180 -54.14 -30.36 9.14
C ASN A 180 -53.16 -29.77 10.16
N GLY A 181 -53.26 -28.46 10.43
CA GLY A 181 -52.57 -27.83 11.56
C GLY A 181 -52.91 -28.57 12.85
N SER A 182 -52.03 -28.47 13.85
CA SER A 182 -51.89 -29.35 15.02
C SER A 182 -53.11 -29.54 15.97
N ASP A 183 -54.34 -29.20 15.59
CA ASP A 183 -55.53 -29.23 16.47
C ASP A 183 -56.79 -29.84 15.82
N ALA A 184 -56.65 -30.80 14.89
CA ALA A 184 -57.81 -31.55 14.39
C ALA A 184 -57.99 -32.87 15.15
N VAL A 185 -58.66 -32.81 16.31
CA VAL A 185 -59.19 -34.01 17.00
C VAL A 185 -60.41 -34.49 16.22
N ASN A 186 -60.33 -35.69 15.62
CA ASN A 186 -61.49 -36.35 15.04
C ASN A 186 -62.42 -36.82 16.17
N CYS A 187 -63.75 -36.87 15.92
CA CYS A 187 -64.80 -37.19 16.91
C CYS A 187 -64.61 -38.53 17.66
N ASN A 188 -63.68 -39.37 17.19
CA ASN A 188 -63.41 -40.72 17.67
C ASN A 188 -62.07 -40.87 18.40
N GLY A 189 -61.39 -39.78 18.81
CA GLY A 189 -60.24 -39.84 19.71
C GLY A 189 -58.94 -40.45 19.15
N ASN A 190 -58.91 -40.87 17.88
CA ASN A 190 -57.69 -41.39 17.25
C ASN A 190 -56.91 -40.27 16.55
N LEU A 191 -55.66 -40.06 16.99
CA LEU A 191 -54.66 -39.20 16.35
C LEU A 191 -54.16 -39.84 15.04
N ARG A 192 -54.96 -39.78 13.98
CA ARG A 192 -54.42 -39.86 12.62
C ARG A 192 -54.46 -38.46 12.05
N ALA A 193 -53.31 -37.80 12.01
CA ALA A 193 -53.12 -36.66 11.13
C ALA A 193 -53.28 -37.20 9.69
N GLU A 194 -54.46 -37.05 9.11
CA GLU A 194 -54.69 -37.38 7.71
C GLU A 194 -53.91 -36.38 6.85
N THR A 195 -52.70 -36.77 6.45
CA THR A 195 -51.93 -36.02 5.48
C THR A 195 -52.35 -36.44 4.07
N LYS A 196 -52.61 -35.46 3.20
CA LYS A 196 -53.00 -35.69 1.81
C LYS A 196 -51.84 -35.35 0.89
N LYS A 197 -51.45 -36.30 0.05
CA LYS A 197 -50.38 -36.15 -0.94
C LYS A 197 -50.95 -35.82 -2.30
N PHE A 198 -50.35 -34.84 -2.95
CA PHE A 198 -50.75 -34.37 -4.27
C PHE A 198 -49.51 -34.25 -5.16
N SER A 199 -49.57 -34.82 -6.35
CA SER A 199 -48.52 -34.74 -7.37
C SER A 199 -48.98 -33.90 -8.56
N PHE A 200 -48.06 -33.08 -9.05
CA PHE A 200 -48.24 -32.06 -10.08
C PHE A 200 -47.07 -32.12 -11.07
N ASP A 201 -47.14 -31.40 -12.19
CA ASP A 201 -45.98 -31.28 -13.09
C ASP A 201 -44.86 -30.44 -12.47
N LYS A 202 -45.24 -29.45 -11.65
CA LYS A 202 -44.30 -28.64 -10.85
C LYS A 202 -45.01 -28.03 -9.65
N VAL A 203 -44.32 -28.00 -8.53
CA VAL A 203 -44.72 -27.28 -7.32
C VAL A 203 -43.80 -26.08 -7.10
N PHE A 204 -44.39 -24.91 -6.89
CA PHE A 204 -43.72 -23.67 -6.50
C PHE A 204 -43.97 -23.39 -5.02
N ALA A 205 -42.89 -23.36 -4.22
CA ALA A 205 -42.94 -23.06 -2.81
C ALA A 205 -43.19 -21.57 -2.54
N SER A 206 -43.63 -21.23 -1.33
CA SER A 206 -43.96 -19.85 -0.91
C SER A 206 -42.81 -18.85 -1.05
N LYS A 207 -41.57 -19.32 -1.11
CA LYS A 207 -40.37 -18.49 -1.29
C LYS A 207 -39.91 -18.38 -2.74
N ALA A 208 -40.63 -19.01 -3.69
CA ALA A 208 -40.30 -18.89 -5.10
C ALA A 208 -40.53 -17.45 -5.57
N SER A 209 -39.51 -16.85 -6.21
CA SER A 209 -39.65 -15.53 -6.81
C SER A 209 -40.63 -15.56 -7.99
N GLN A 210 -41.42 -14.50 -8.13
CA GLN A 210 -42.31 -14.29 -9.28
C GLN A 210 -41.53 -14.32 -10.61
N ASP A 211 -40.26 -13.89 -10.61
CA ASP A 211 -39.37 -13.94 -11.78
C ASP A 211 -38.94 -15.38 -12.12
N MET A 212 -38.67 -16.21 -11.11
CA MET A 212 -38.32 -17.63 -11.30
C MET A 212 -39.51 -18.43 -11.84
N GLU A 213 -40.71 -18.06 -11.42
CA GLU A 213 -41.97 -18.66 -11.83
C GLU A 213 -42.37 -18.22 -13.25
N ALA A 214 -42.27 -16.93 -13.55
CA ALA A 214 -42.48 -16.40 -14.89
C ALA A 214 -41.44 -16.94 -15.89
N ALA A 215 -40.16 -17.07 -15.47
CA ALA A 215 -39.13 -17.69 -16.29
C ALA A 215 -39.48 -19.15 -16.62
N TYR A 216 -39.93 -19.95 -15.65
CA TYR A 216 -40.35 -21.33 -15.90
C TYR A 216 -41.51 -21.41 -16.91
N GLN A 217 -42.53 -20.55 -16.78
CA GLN A 217 -43.67 -20.51 -17.70
C GLN A 217 -43.29 -20.03 -19.12
N VAL A 218 -42.48 -18.98 -19.23
CA VAL A 218 -41.97 -18.46 -20.52
C VAL A 218 -41.06 -19.48 -21.22
N TYR A 219 -40.16 -20.13 -20.47
CA TYR A 219 -39.24 -21.14 -21.00
C TYR A 219 -39.92 -22.44 -21.44
N PHE A 220 -41.13 -22.72 -20.95
CA PHE A 220 -41.93 -23.87 -21.34
C PHE A 220 -42.77 -23.63 -22.60
N ASN A 221 -43.05 -22.36 -22.94
CA ASN A 221 -43.84 -21.96 -24.10
C ASN A 221 -42.99 -21.63 -25.34
N MET A 222 -41.70 -21.31 -25.18
CA MET A 222 -40.81 -20.97 -26.30
C MET A 222 -40.45 -22.16 -27.22
N GLU A 223 -40.57 -23.42 -26.78
CA GLU A 223 -40.19 -24.59 -27.61
C GLU A 223 -41.30 -25.11 -28.53
N MET A 224 -42.52 -24.54 -28.51
CA MET A 224 -43.53 -24.85 -29.53
C MET A 224 -43.25 -24.22 -30.90
N GLN A 225 -42.16 -23.45 -31.07
CA GLN A 225 -41.84 -22.72 -32.30
C GLN A 225 -40.48 -23.11 -32.93
N GLU A 226 -39.73 -24.06 -32.38
CA GLU A 226 -38.39 -24.39 -32.89
C GLU A 226 -38.34 -25.69 -33.74
N GLU A 227 -39.45 -26.38 -33.98
CA GLU A 227 -39.45 -27.62 -34.79
C GLU A 227 -39.39 -27.41 -36.34
N ASP A 228 -39.51 -26.17 -36.85
CA ASP A 228 -39.54 -25.91 -38.31
C ASP A 228 -38.25 -25.30 -38.90
N ALA A 229 -37.18 -25.12 -38.13
CA ALA A 229 -35.97 -24.44 -38.60
C ALA A 229 -34.71 -25.29 -38.45
N VAL A 230 -34.65 -26.43 -39.15
CA VAL A 230 -33.39 -27.16 -39.36
C VAL A 230 -33.09 -27.20 -40.86
N LYS A 231 -32.38 -26.18 -41.34
CA LYS A 231 -31.44 -26.22 -42.46
C LYS A 231 -30.50 -25.01 -42.38
N GLU A 232 -29.22 -25.29 -42.64
CA GLU A 232 -28.07 -24.39 -42.83
C GLU A 232 -27.24 -23.93 -41.61
N GLU A 233 -26.14 -24.69 -41.46
CA GLU A 233 -24.72 -24.26 -41.40
C GLU A 233 -24.09 -23.67 -40.13
N ASP A 234 -23.09 -24.44 -39.66
CA ASP A 234 -21.80 -24.07 -39.05
C ASP A 234 -21.54 -22.58 -38.77
N ALA A 235 -21.77 -22.17 -37.52
CA ALA A 235 -20.94 -21.20 -36.83
C ALA A 235 -21.06 -21.38 -35.32
N VAL A 236 -19.94 -21.74 -34.69
CA VAL A 236 -19.79 -21.74 -33.24
C VAL A 236 -20.04 -20.34 -32.70
N GLN A 237 -21.16 -20.11 -32.01
CA GLN A 237 -21.26 -19.00 -31.08
C GLN A 237 -22.23 -19.31 -29.93
N SER A 238 -21.66 -19.27 -28.73
CA SER A 238 -22.33 -19.40 -27.44
C SER A 238 -23.47 -18.39 -27.27
N THR A 239 -24.71 -18.87 -27.08
CA THR A 239 -25.85 -18.04 -26.67
C THR A 239 -26.18 -18.30 -25.20
N SER A 240 -25.75 -17.38 -24.34
CA SER A 240 -26.05 -17.36 -22.90
C SER A 240 -27.32 -16.56 -22.58
N GLU A 241 -28.15 -17.18 -21.73
CA GLU A 241 -29.11 -16.65 -20.75
C GLU A 241 -29.64 -15.22 -20.92
N LYS A 242 -30.97 -15.09 -21.01
CA LYS A 242 -31.70 -13.82 -20.88
C LYS A 242 -32.20 -13.64 -19.44
N THR A 243 -31.32 -13.17 -18.55
CA THR A 243 -31.78 -12.15 -17.59
C THR A 243 -32.10 -10.87 -18.39
N PRO A 244 -32.92 -9.93 -17.89
CA PRO A 244 -32.97 -8.60 -18.50
C PRO A 244 -31.56 -8.04 -18.41
N LYS A 245 -30.79 -8.13 -19.50
CA LYS A 245 -29.43 -7.60 -19.57
C LYS A 245 -29.57 -6.09 -19.42
N LYS A 246 -29.39 -5.60 -18.19
CA LYS A 246 -29.24 -4.18 -17.92
C LYS A 246 -27.94 -3.76 -18.58
N TYR A 247 -28.03 -3.03 -19.68
CA TYR A 247 -26.89 -2.44 -20.35
C TYR A 247 -26.38 -1.29 -19.50
N LEU A 248 -25.23 -1.49 -18.86
CA LEU A 248 -24.59 -0.52 -17.99
C LEU A 248 -23.34 0.03 -18.67
N CYS A 249 -23.24 1.35 -18.76
CA CYS A 249 -22.05 2.03 -19.21
C CYS A 249 -21.15 2.33 -18.02
N GLU A 250 -19.99 1.71 -17.94
CA GLU A 250 -19.04 1.90 -16.83
C GLU A 250 -18.43 3.30 -16.78
N VAL A 251 -18.34 3.99 -17.92
CA VAL A 251 -17.76 5.34 -18.03
C VAL A 251 -18.72 6.41 -17.51
N CYS A 252 -20.03 6.20 -17.72
CA CYS A 252 -21.06 7.21 -17.42
C CYS A 252 -22.04 6.78 -16.33
N ASN A 253 -21.93 5.54 -15.83
CA ASN A 253 -22.87 4.87 -14.95
C ASN A 253 -24.34 4.91 -15.46
N PHE A 254 -24.51 4.93 -16.78
CA PHE A 254 -25.82 4.96 -17.44
C PHE A 254 -26.35 3.52 -17.58
N GLY A 255 -27.59 3.28 -17.15
CA GLY A 255 -28.24 1.98 -17.22
C GLY A 255 -29.50 1.99 -18.06
N THR A 256 -29.69 0.96 -18.90
CA THR A 256 -30.94 0.78 -19.66
C THR A 256 -31.23 -0.70 -19.90
N ASP A 257 -32.50 -1.06 -19.95
CA ASP A 257 -32.94 -2.43 -20.26
C ASP A 257 -32.96 -2.72 -21.78
N TYR A 258 -32.73 -1.69 -22.62
CA TYR A 258 -32.84 -1.78 -24.08
C TYR A 258 -31.49 -1.50 -24.78
N ASN A 259 -31.03 -2.44 -25.60
CA ASN A 259 -29.76 -2.32 -26.34
C ASN A 259 -29.73 -1.10 -27.28
N SER A 260 -30.85 -0.80 -27.94
CA SER A 260 -30.97 0.36 -28.84
C SER A 260 -30.70 1.69 -28.12
N ASN A 261 -31.18 1.81 -26.89
CA ASN A 261 -30.95 2.98 -26.04
C ASN A 261 -29.50 3.05 -25.55
N PHE A 262 -28.87 1.90 -25.31
CA PHE A 262 -27.45 1.82 -24.93
C PHE A 262 -26.53 2.27 -26.07
N HIS A 263 -26.72 1.74 -27.28
CA HIS A 263 -25.97 2.20 -28.45
C HIS A 263 -26.22 3.67 -28.79
N ARG A 264 -27.44 4.17 -28.57
CA ARG A 264 -27.74 5.60 -28.69
C ARG A 264 -26.98 6.42 -27.63
N HIS A 265 -26.86 5.91 -26.41
CA HIS A 265 -26.04 6.52 -25.36
C HIS A 265 -24.55 6.53 -25.75
N GLU A 266 -23.99 5.42 -26.23
CA GLU A 266 -22.58 5.34 -26.65
C GLU A 266 -22.24 6.31 -27.78
N ARG A 267 -23.20 6.57 -28.68
CA ARG A 267 -23.05 7.53 -29.77
C ARG A 267 -23.25 8.98 -29.35
N SER A 268 -23.74 9.24 -28.12
CA SER A 268 -23.98 10.59 -27.61
C SER A 268 -22.68 11.39 -27.47
N PRO A 269 -22.67 12.69 -27.83
CA PRO A 269 -21.53 13.59 -27.60
C PRO A 269 -21.08 13.63 -26.13
N SER A 270 -22.03 13.52 -25.19
CA SER A 270 -21.74 13.52 -23.76
C SER A 270 -20.98 12.27 -23.30
N HIS A 271 -21.31 11.10 -23.88
CA HIS A 271 -20.60 9.86 -23.60
C HIS A 271 -19.18 9.90 -24.20
N LYS A 272 -19.06 10.29 -25.47
CA LYS A 272 -17.74 10.41 -26.14
C LYS A 272 -16.78 11.33 -25.38
N LYS A 273 -17.25 12.48 -24.88
CA LYS A 273 -16.43 13.39 -24.08
C LYS A 273 -15.95 12.76 -22.77
N LYS A 274 -16.81 12.00 -22.08
CA LYS A 274 -16.44 11.29 -20.86
C LYS A 274 -15.48 10.12 -21.12
N VAL A 275 -15.64 9.41 -22.24
CA VAL A 275 -14.72 8.35 -22.67
C VAL A 275 -13.32 8.91 -22.92
N GLU A 276 -13.20 10.04 -23.63
CA GLU A 276 -11.90 10.67 -23.88
C GLU A 276 -11.25 11.18 -22.58
N GLN A 277 -12.03 11.74 -21.65
CA GLN A 277 -11.53 12.09 -20.32
C GLN A 277 -11.03 10.87 -19.53
N TYR A 278 -11.77 9.76 -19.59
CA TYR A 278 -11.40 8.52 -18.93
C TYR A 278 -10.11 7.95 -19.53
N LYS A 279 -10.00 7.87 -20.86
CA LYS A 279 -8.77 7.44 -21.56
C LYS A 279 -7.56 8.31 -21.20
N MET A 280 -7.73 9.63 -21.17
CA MET A 280 -6.66 10.55 -20.82
C MET A 280 -6.19 10.36 -19.38
N LYS A 281 -7.13 10.19 -18.43
CA LYS A 281 -6.82 9.87 -17.03
C LYS A 281 -6.05 8.55 -16.89
N THR A 282 -6.54 7.48 -17.53
CA THR A 282 -5.88 6.18 -17.52
C THR A 282 -4.49 6.22 -18.15
N THR A 283 -4.30 7.00 -19.22
CA THR A 283 -2.98 7.16 -19.87
C THR A 283 -1.98 7.87 -18.96
N ILE A 284 -2.42 8.91 -18.24
CA ILE A 284 -1.59 9.62 -17.26
C ILE A 284 -1.21 8.66 -16.12
N GLU A 285 -2.17 7.91 -15.59
CA GLU A 285 -1.93 6.93 -14.52
C GLU A 285 -0.91 5.86 -14.98
N ILE A 286 -1.09 5.26 -16.16
CA ILE A 286 -0.15 4.29 -16.73
C ILE A 286 1.25 4.88 -16.89
N SER A 287 1.37 6.11 -17.40
CA SER A 287 2.66 6.80 -17.55
C SER A 287 3.35 7.04 -16.20
N THR A 288 2.60 7.48 -15.18
CA THR A 288 3.14 7.67 -13.82
C THR A 288 3.60 6.36 -13.20
N THR A 289 2.82 5.29 -13.29
CA THR A 289 3.19 3.95 -12.80
C THR A 289 4.42 3.41 -13.53
N GLN A 290 4.53 3.61 -14.85
CA GLN A 290 5.72 3.21 -15.61
C GLN A 290 6.97 4.00 -15.18
N LYS A 291 6.84 5.31 -14.90
CA LYS A 291 7.94 6.14 -14.38
C LYS A 291 8.38 5.69 -12.97
N GLN A 292 7.43 5.35 -12.11
CA GLN A 292 7.72 4.80 -10.77
C GLN A 292 8.43 3.44 -10.88
N LYS A 293 7.96 2.55 -11.75
CA LYS A 293 8.60 1.24 -12.01
C LYS A 293 10.04 1.41 -12.48
N LYS A 294 10.30 2.31 -13.44
CA LYS A 294 11.68 2.59 -13.91
C LYS A 294 12.59 3.09 -12.79
N ASN A 295 12.09 3.99 -11.92
CA ASN A 295 12.86 4.45 -10.76
C ASN A 295 13.16 3.34 -9.76
N LEU A 296 12.17 2.47 -9.46
CA LEU A 296 12.37 1.32 -8.57
C LEU A 296 13.39 0.33 -9.14
N THR A 297 13.31 0.03 -10.44
CA THR A 297 14.29 -0.85 -11.10
C THR A 297 15.70 -0.25 -11.07
N LYS A 298 15.84 1.07 -11.23
CA LYS A 298 17.14 1.74 -11.13
C LYS A 298 17.73 1.62 -9.72
N ARG A 299 16.93 1.89 -8.69
CA ARG A 299 17.34 1.75 -7.28
C ARG A 299 17.70 0.31 -6.92
N LEU A 300 16.99 -0.67 -7.49
CA LEU A 300 17.30 -2.08 -7.29
C LEU A 300 18.69 -2.42 -7.87
N LYS A 301 18.97 -2.00 -9.11
CA LYS A 301 20.29 -2.18 -9.73
C LYS A 301 21.42 -1.50 -8.95
N GLU A 302 21.21 -0.25 -8.53
CA GLU A 302 22.18 0.48 -7.69
C GLU A 302 22.45 -0.27 -6.36
N SER A 303 21.41 -0.88 -5.77
CA SER A 303 21.56 -1.69 -4.54
C SER A 303 22.27 -3.03 -4.77
N GLU A 304 22.05 -3.67 -5.92
CA GLU A 304 22.72 -4.91 -6.31
C GLU A 304 24.20 -4.66 -6.57
N GLU A 305 24.53 -3.57 -7.27
CA GLU A 305 25.91 -3.15 -7.54
C GLU A 305 26.68 -2.84 -6.24
N LEU A 306 26.06 -2.11 -5.30
CA LEU A 306 26.61 -1.87 -3.95
C LEU A 306 26.82 -3.17 -3.16
N CYS A 307 25.92 -4.14 -3.28
CA CYS A 307 26.05 -5.44 -2.63
C CYS A 307 27.24 -6.24 -3.19
N THR A 308 27.46 -6.21 -4.51
CA THR A 308 28.63 -6.85 -5.13
C THR A 308 29.95 -6.18 -4.75
N VAL A 309 30.00 -4.84 -4.67
CA VAL A 309 31.20 -4.10 -4.26
C VAL A 309 31.57 -4.41 -2.81
N ASN A 310 30.58 -4.49 -1.92
CA ASN A 310 30.82 -4.86 -0.52
C ASN A 310 31.35 -6.29 -0.39
N LYS A 311 30.80 -7.26 -1.14
CA LYS A 311 31.33 -8.64 -1.18
C LYS A 311 32.78 -8.71 -1.67
N PHE A 312 33.17 -7.87 -2.62
CA PHE A 312 34.57 -7.80 -3.08
C PHE A 312 35.50 -7.19 -2.02
N LYS A 313 35.03 -6.14 -1.33
CA LYS A 313 35.79 -5.47 -0.27
C LYS A 313 36.05 -6.41 0.93
N ASP A 314 35.08 -7.25 1.26
CA ASP A 314 35.23 -8.25 2.33
C ASP A 314 36.21 -9.37 1.94
N LYS A 315 36.24 -9.77 0.66
CA LYS A 315 37.25 -10.72 0.15
C LYS A 315 38.67 -10.15 0.18
N CYS A 316 38.85 -8.88 -0.23
CA CYS A 316 40.16 -8.23 -0.18
C CYS A 316 40.68 -8.08 1.25
N LYS A 317 39.84 -7.69 2.22
CA LYS A 317 40.23 -7.64 3.63
C LYS A 317 40.65 -9.00 4.18
N THR A 318 39.95 -10.06 3.78
CA THR A 318 40.30 -11.42 4.19
C THR A 318 41.66 -11.85 3.63
N GLN A 319 42.01 -11.40 2.43
CA GLN A 319 43.33 -11.66 1.82
C GLN A 319 44.45 -10.82 2.44
N GLU A 320 44.21 -9.57 2.85
CA GLU A 320 45.20 -8.73 3.54
C GLU A 320 45.59 -9.30 4.92
N VAL A 321 44.64 -9.91 5.63
CA VAL A 321 44.91 -10.59 6.90
C VAL A 321 45.81 -11.82 6.71
N LEU A 322 45.62 -12.58 5.63
CA LEU A 322 46.42 -13.77 5.31
C LEU A 322 47.84 -13.45 4.79
N ILE A 323 48.10 -12.21 4.36
CA ILE A 323 49.43 -11.77 3.88
C ILE A 323 50.25 -11.13 5.02
N SER A 324 49.61 -10.84 6.16
CA SER A 324 50.23 -10.16 7.31
C SER A 324 50.60 -11.11 8.46
N GLU A 325 50.37 -12.42 8.31
CA GLU A 325 50.83 -13.51 9.20
C GLU A 325 52.06 -14.21 8.60
#